data_AF-A0A497JJB9-F1
#
_entry.id   AF-A0A497JJB9-F1
#
_cell.length_a   1.000
_cell.length_b   1.000
_cell.length_c   1.000
_cell.angle_alpha   90.00
_cell.angle_beta   90.00
_cell.angle_gamma   90.00
#
_symmetry.space_group_name_H-M   'P 1'
#
loop_
_entity.id
_entity.type
_entity.pdbx_description
1 polymer ?
#
loop_
_entity_poly.entity_id
_entity_poly.type
_entity_poly.pdbx_seq_one_letter_code
_entity_poly.pdbx_strand_id
1 'polypeptide(L)' 'MRISALTIGLATIFTGFLLCIYGLYLTNPADPLVGMEISIIGLFLCIAGFLIVFVQLLSGESPPI' A
#
# COMPACT_ATOMS: atom_id res chain seq x y z
N MET A 1 -8.20 14.60 11.74
CA MET A 1 -7.60 13.25 11.89
C MET A 1 -8.09 12.26 10.83
N ARG A 2 -9.39 12.25 10.46
CA ARG A 2 -9.94 11.31 9.47
C ARG A 2 -9.30 11.36 8.08
N ILE A 3 -9.16 12.58 7.54
CA ILE A 3 -8.52 12.85 6.24
C ILE A 3 -7.07 12.37 6.29
N SER A 4 -6.35 12.63 7.39
CA SER A 4 -4.96 12.20 7.58
C SER A 4 -4.83 10.67 7.49
N ALA A 5 -5.69 9.91 8.15
CA ALA A 5 -5.66 8.45 8.10
C ALA A 5 -6.09 7.89 6.73
N LEU A 6 -7.09 8.49 6.06
CA LEU A 6 -7.46 8.11 4.69
C LEU A 6 -6.30 8.36 3.72
N THR A 7 -5.65 9.52 3.82
CA THR A 7 -4.47 9.88 3.02
C THR A 7 -3.31 8.93 3.30
N ILE A 8 -3.05 8.56 4.56
CA ILE A 8 -2.04 7.57 4.91
C ILE A 8 -2.37 6.21 4.27
N GLY A 9 -3.62 5.76 4.34
CA GLY A 9 -4.06 4.52 3.69
C GLY A 9 -3.83 4.54 2.18
N LEU A 10 -4.27 5.58 1.49
CA LEU A 10 -4.08 5.75 0.05
C LEU A 10 -2.59 5.85 -0.35
N ALA A 11 -1.80 6.61 0.40
CA ALA A 11 -0.35 6.71 0.18
C ALA A 11 0.32 5.34 0.35
N THR A 12 -0.09 4.57 1.36
CA THR A 12 0.47 3.23 1.63
C THR A 12 0.13 2.26 0.50
N ILE A 13 -1.11 2.30 -0.03
CA ILE A 13 -1.50 1.52 -1.21
C ILE A 13 -0.62 1.90 -2.41
N PHE A 14 -0.45 3.20 -2.66
CA PHE A 14 0.34 3.66 -3.80
C PHE A 14 1.81 3.24 -3.69
N THR A 15 2.42 3.39 -2.51
CA THR A 15 3.78 2.93 -2.24
C THR A 15 3.91 1.42 -2.39
N GLY A 16 2.96 0.64 -1.87
CA GLY A 16 2.94 -0.81 -2.02
C GLY A 16 2.86 -1.25 -3.49
N PHE A 17 2.03 -0.57 -4.27
CA PHE A 17 1.89 -0.84 -5.70
C PHE A 17 3.18 -0.53 -6.48
N LEU A 18 3.84 0.60 -6.18
CA LEU A 18 5.12 0.94 -6.77
C LEU A 18 6.22 -0.07 -6.43
N LEU A 19 6.24 -0.57 -5.18
CA LEU A 19 7.16 -1.64 -4.77
C LEU A 19 6.89 -2.95 -5.52
N CYS A 20 5.63 -3.33 -5.71
CA CYS A 20 5.27 -4.48 -6.55
C CYS A 20 5.79 -4.32 -7.99
N ILE A 21 5.57 -3.16 -8.61
CA ILE A 21 6.07 -2.92 -9.97
C ILE A 21 7.60 -2.97 -9.99
N TYR A 22 8.25 -2.35 -9.02
CA TYR A 22 9.70 -2.35 -8.93
C TYR A 22 10.24 -3.78 -8.82
N GLY A 23 9.72 -4.56 -7.88
CA GLY A 23 10.11 -5.94 -7.64
C GLY A 23 9.88 -6.86 -8.85
N LEU A 24 8.78 -6.68 -9.57
CA LEU A 24 8.43 -7.54 -10.72
C LEU A 24 9.13 -7.15 -12.02
N TYR A 25 9.39 -5.86 -12.25
CA TYR A 25 9.76 -5.35 -13.58
C TYR A 25 11.05 -4.54 -13.64
N LEU A 26 11.52 -4.00 -12.52
CA LEU A 26 12.65 -3.07 -12.49
C LEU A 26 13.87 -3.61 -11.72
N THR A 27 13.72 -4.71 -10.98
CA THR A 27 14.84 -5.38 -10.31
C THR A 27 15.76 -6.08 -11.30
N ASN A 28 17.05 -6.16 -10.94
CA ASN A 28 18.06 -6.82 -11.75
C ASN A 28 17.67 -8.30 -12.00
N PRO A 29 17.56 -8.75 -13.25
CA PRO A 29 17.21 -10.14 -13.56
C PRO A 29 18.25 -11.17 -13.09
N ALA A 30 19.48 -10.73 -12.76
CA ALA A 30 20.49 -11.60 -12.14
C ALA A 30 20.12 -12.05 -10.72
N ASP A 31 19.26 -11.30 -10.02
CA ASP A 31 18.87 -11.55 -8.62
C ASP A 31 17.33 -11.64 -8.46
N PRO A 32 16.70 -12.70 -9.00
CA PRO A 32 15.24 -12.82 -9.03
C PRO A 32 14.59 -12.92 -7.65
N LEU A 33 15.33 -13.43 -6.65
CA LEU A 33 14.85 -13.52 -5.27
C LEU A 33 14.60 -12.14 -4.67
N VAL A 34 15.47 -11.17 -4.93
CA VAL A 34 15.33 -9.80 -4.42
C VAL A 34 14.09 -9.13 -5.00
N GLY A 35 13.84 -9.31 -6.30
CA GLY A 35 12.63 -8.80 -6.94
C GLY A 35 11.35 -9.42 -6.35
N MET A 36 11.37 -10.73 -6.09
CA MET A 36 10.26 -11.42 -5.43
C MET A 36 10.02 -10.91 -4.01
N GLU A 37 11.07 -10.76 -3.19
CA GLU A 37 10.97 -10.24 -1.83
C GLU A 37 10.38 -8.83 -1.79
N ILE A 38 10.86 -7.94 -2.66
CA ILE A 38 10.34 -6.57 -2.76
C ILE A 38 8.87 -6.57 -3.19
N SER A 39 8.50 -7.46 -4.12
CA SER A 39 7.11 -7.59 -4.56
C SER A 39 6.18 -8.05 -3.44
N ILE A 40 6.64 -9.00 -2.61
CA ILE A 40 5.89 -9.48 -1.45
C ILE A 40 5.71 -8.35 -0.44
N ILE A 41 6.75 -7.58 -0.15
CA ILE A 41 6.67 -6.41 0.74
C ILE A 41 5.66 -5.38 0.21
N GLY A 42 5.68 -5.10 -1.09
CA GLY A 42 4.71 -4.22 -1.75
C GLY A 42 3.27 -4.71 -1.59
N LEU A 43 3.05 -6.03 -1.70
CA LEU A 43 1.74 -6.65 -1.53
C LEU A 43 1.22 -6.47 -0.10
N PHE A 44 2.07 -6.68 0.91
CA PHE A 44 1.71 -6.46 2.32
C PHE A 44 1.36 -5.00 2.60
N LEU A 45 2.09 -4.05 2.03
CA LEU A 45 1.80 -2.62 2.13
C LEU A 45 0.44 -2.28 1.50
N CYS A 46 0.13 -2.84 0.33
CA CYS A 46 -1.19 -2.69 -0.28
C CYS A 46 -2.30 -3.19 0.66
N ILE A 47 -2.16 -4.40 1.21
CA ILE A 47 -3.14 -4.98 2.13
C ILE A 47 -3.31 -4.09 3.38
N ALA A 48 -2.21 -3.62 3.97
CA ALA A 48 -2.26 -2.73 5.12
C ALA A 48 -2.96 -1.41 4.79
N GLY A 49 -2.65 -0.79 3.64
CA GLY A 49 -3.30 0.42 3.18
C GLY A 49 -4.79 0.23 2.92
N PHE A 50 -5.19 -0.90 2.32
CA PHE A 50 -6.60 -1.25 2.15
C PHE A 50 -7.32 -1.42 3.49
N LEU A 51 -6.70 -2.06 4.48
CA LEU A 51 -7.29 -2.19 5.81
C LEU A 51 -7.49 -0.83 6.48
N ILE A 52 -6.52 0.09 6.36
CA ILE A 52 -6.65 1.46 6.87
C ILE A 52 -7.84 2.16 6.22
N VAL A 53 -7.92 2.14 4.88
CA VAL A 53 -9.03 2.75 4.15
C VAL A 53 -10.37 2.11 4.54
N PHE A 54 -10.41 0.78 4.62
CA PHE A 54 -11.61 0.03 4.95
C PHE A 54 -12.15 0.35 6.35
N VAL A 55 -11.27 0.42 7.36
CA VAL A 55 -11.64 0.85 8.71
C VAL A 55 -12.20 2.27 8.68
N GLN A 56 -11.56 3.20 7.96
CA GLN A 56 -12.05 4.59 7.88
C GLN A 56 -13.44 4.70 7.22
N LEU A 57 -13.73 3.84 6.24
CA LEU A 57 -15.04 3.77 5.57
C LEU A 57 -16.12 3.16 6.47
N LEU A 58 -15.81 2.06 7.19
CA LEU A 58 -16.76 1.38 8.08
C LEU A 58 -17.02 2.12 9.39
N SER A 59 -16.05 2.89 9.89
CA SER A 59 -16.20 3.65 11.13
C SER A 59 -17.17 4.84 11.01
N GLY A 60 -17.83 5.07 9.87
CA GLY A 60 -19.09 5.83 9.76
C GLY A 60 -19.13 7.28 10.26
N GLU A 61 -18.02 7.89 10.62
CA GLU A 61 -17.99 9.14 11.35
C GLU A 61 -17.82 10.28 10.33
N SER A 62 -18.94 10.93 10.05
CA SER A 62 -19.12 11.91 8.99
C SER A 62 -17.99 12.96 8.99
N PRO A 63 -17.55 13.43 7.81
CA PRO A 63 -16.67 14.59 7.75
C PRO A 63 -17.31 15.73 8.56
N PRO A 64 -16.54 16.43 9.43
CA PRO A 64 -17.05 17.66 10.01
C PRO A 64 -17.33 18.62 8.85
N ILE A 65 -18.62 18.92 8.66
CA ILE A 65 -19.10 19.98 7.78
C ILE A 65 -18.65 21.32 8.37
#